data_AF-A0A0F9KNY1-F1
#
_entry.id   AF-A0A0F9KNY1-F1
#
_cell.length_a   1.000
_cell.length_b   1.000
_cell.length_c   1.000
_cell.angle_alpha   90.00
_cell.angle_beta   90.00
_cell.angle_gamma   90.00
#
_symmetry.space_group_name_H-M   'P 1'
#
loop_
_entity.id
_entity.type
_entity.pdbx_description
1 polymer ?
#
loop_
_entity_poly.entity_id
_entity_poly.type
_entity_poly.pdbx_seq_one_letter_code
_entity_poly.pdbx_strand_id
1 'polypeptide(L)' 'MRVVLKNSICKCGESDYKCLLFHHLGKDRKVANVSDLVRHGVSLDKINAEIKKCEVICFNCHAKEHNGFMW' A
#
# COMPACT_ATOMS: atom_id res chain seq x y z
N MET A 1 7.80 -12.78 -6.13
CA MET A 1 7.58 -12.21 -4.80
C MET A 1 6.14 -12.49 -4.40
N ARG A 2 5.88 -13.35 -3.42
CA ARG A 2 4.51 -13.72 -3.02
C ARG A 2 3.98 -12.62 -2.09
N VAL A 3 3.45 -11.56 -2.71
CA VAL A 3 3.09 -10.32 -2.01
C VAL A 3 1.94 -10.59 -1.04
N VAL A 4 2.06 -10.01 0.14
CA VAL A 4 1.33 -10.18 1.41
C VAL A 4 -0.18 -9.85 1.32
N LEU A 5 -0.71 -9.60 0.12
CA LEU A 5 -2.12 -9.20 -0.09
C LEU A 5 -3.10 -10.38 -0.06
N LYS A 6 -2.61 -11.61 -0.22
CA LYS A 6 -3.46 -12.80 -0.17
C LYS A 6 -4.01 -12.92 1.26
N ASN A 7 -5.32 -12.70 1.42
CA ASN A 7 -6.06 -12.60 2.69
C ASN A 7 -6.10 -11.22 3.36
N SER A 8 -5.65 -10.15 2.70
CA SER A 8 -5.92 -8.78 3.17
C SER A 8 -7.35 -8.38 2.84
N ILE A 9 -7.98 -7.63 3.74
CA ILE A 9 -9.33 -7.08 3.55
C ILE A 9 -9.27 -5.58 3.88
N CYS A 10 -9.72 -4.76 2.94
CA CYS A 10 -9.88 -3.32 3.14
C CYS A 10 -11.01 -3.05 4.15
N LYS A 11 -10.95 -1.94 4.88
CA LYS A 11 -12.01 -1.48 5.79
C LYS A 11 -13.40 -1.38 5.14
N CYS A 12 -13.48 -1.20 3.82
CA CYS A 12 -14.73 -1.18 3.07
C CYS A 12 -15.26 -2.57 2.65
N GLY A 13 -14.59 -3.65 3.03
CA GLY A 13 -14.94 -5.04 2.69
C GLY A 13 -14.32 -5.59 1.41
N GLU A 14 -13.60 -4.77 0.62
CA GLU A 14 -12.90 -5.25 -0.57
C GLU A 14 -11.79 -6.24 -0.17
N SER A 15 -11.72 -7.37 -0.86
CA SER A 15 -10.83 -8.50 -0.55
C SER A 15 -10.12 -9.08 -1.78
N ASP A 16 -10.48 -8.66 -3.01
CA ASP A 16 -9.71 -8.99 -4.20
C ASP A 16 -8.35 -8.30 -4.10
N TYR A 17 -7.31 -9.11 -3.88
CA TYR A 17 -5.93 -8.65 -3.76
C TYR A 17 -5.45 -7.84 -4.96
N LYS A 18 -6.08 -7.95 -6.14
CA LYS A 18 -5.78 -7.14 -7.33
C LYS A 18 -6.25 -5.69 -7.19
N CYS A 19 -7.26 -5.46 -6.34
CA CYS A 19 -7.82 -4.15 -6.05
C CYS A 19 -7.15 -3.47 -4.84
N LEU A 20 -6.28 -4.19 -4.11
CA LEU A 20 -5.63 -3.73 -2.90
C LEU A 20 -4.27 -3.08 -3.18
N LEU A 21 -3.97 -2.04 -2.40
CA LEU A 21 -2.79 -1.19 -2.52
C LEU A 21 -2.16 -0.96 -1.15
N PHE A 22 -0.86 -0.68 -1.14
CA PHE A 22 -0.16 -0.20 0.04
C PHE A 22 -0.36 1.31 0.20
N HIS A 23 -1.03 1.71 1.27
CA HIS A 23 -1.22 3.10 1.68
C HIS A 23 -0.26 3.45 2.82
N HIS A 24 0.62 4.42 2.63
CA HIS A 24 1.50 4.90 3.70
C HIS A 24 0.72 5.66 4.77
N LEU A 25 0.84 5.26 6.04
CA LEU A 25 0.14 5.86 7.19
C LEU A 25 0.68 7.25 7.60
N GLY A 26 1.68 7.78 6.90
CA GLY A 26 2.27 9.09 7.18
C GLY A 26 3.19 9.56 6.05
N LYS A 27 3.14 10.86 5.72
CA LYS A 27 3.87 11.43 4.58
C LYS A 27 5.39 11.49 4.80
N ASP A 28 5.83 11.59 6.06
CA ASP A 28 7.18 12.03 6.39
C ASP A 28 8.17 10.88 6.63
N ARG A 29 7.71 9.63 6.49
CA ARG A 29 8.49 8.43 6.87
C ARG A 29 8.69 7.42 5.74
N LYS A 30 8.16 7.67 4.55
CA LYS A 30 8.35 6.79 3.40
C LYS A 30 9.67 7.05 2.69
N VAL A 31 10.35 5.99 2.26
CA VAL A 31 11.55 6.12 1.41
C VAL A 31 11.13 6.35 -0.04
N ALA A 32 10.18 5.55 -0.52
CA ALA A 32 9.57 5.64 -1.84
C ALA A 32 8.25 4.84 -1.82
N ASN A 33 7.48 4.87 -2.91
CA ASN A 33 6.35 3.96 -3.03
C ASN A 33 6.85 2.52 -3.14
N VAL A 34 6.10 1.56 -2.60
CA VAL A 34 6.48 0.12 -2.65
C VAL A 34 6.63 -0.35 -4.11
N SER A 35 5.76 0.14 -5.02
CA SER A 35 5.85 -0.14 -6.45
C SER A 35 7.15 0.36 -7.08
N ASP A 36 7.64 1.53 -6.66
CA ASP A 36 8.91 2.09 -7.13
C ASP A 36 10.09 1.23 -6.64
N LEU A 37 10.10 0.83 -5.37
CA LEU A 37 11.16 -0.03 -4.83
C LEU A 37 11.23 -1.39 -5.55
N VAL A 38 10.07 -1.99 -5.86
CA VAL A 38 10.00 -3.22 -6.66
C VAL A 38 10.52 -2.99 -8.07
N ARG A 39 10.08 -1.91 -8.73
CA ARG A 39 10.51 -1.55 -10.09
C ARG A 39 12.03 -1.32 -10.19
N HIS A 40 12.62 -0.73 -9.15
CA HIS A 40 14.06 -0.46 -9.10
C HIS A 40 14.90 -1.65 -8.60
N GLY A 41 14.30 -2.81 -8.35
CA GLY A 41 15.04 -4.00 -7.91
C GLY A 41 15.69 -3.84 -6.54
N VAL A 42 15.10 -3.02 -5.65
CA VAL A 42 15.60 -2.81 -4.30
C VAL A 42 15.54 -4.13 -3.51
N SER A 43 16.44 -4.32 -2.53
CA SER A 43 16.50 -5.55 -1.73
C SER A 43 15.17 -5.85 -1.02
N LEU A 44 14.84 -7.14 -0.90
CA LEU A 44 13.60 -7.60 -0.27
C LEU A 44 13.47 -7.07 1.17
N ASP A 45 14.56 -6.97 1.92
CA ASP A 45 14.56 -6.45 3.29
C ASP A 45 14.12 -4.99 3.34
N LYS A 46 14.61 -4.17 2.41
CA LYS A 46 14.22 -2.75 2.31
C LYS A 46 12.77 -2.62 1.85
N ILE A 47 12.32 -3.44 0.89
CA ILE A 47 10.92 -3.47 0.47
C ILE A 47 10.01 -3.88 1.63
N ASN A 48 10.37 -4.91 2.39
CA ASN A 48 9.61 -5.36 3.57
C ASN A 48 9.59 -4.30 4.68
N ALA A 49 10.71 -3.61 4.92
CA ALA A 49 10.78 -2.51 5.86
C ALA A 49 9.86 -1.35 5.45
N GLU A 50 9.74 -1.08 4.15
CA GLU A 50 8.82 -0.05 3.64
C GLU A 50 7.35 -0.50 3.74
N ILE A 51 7.03 -1.75 3.40
CA ILE A 51 5.67 -2.31 3.51
C ILE A 51 5.14 -2.22 4.94
N LYS A 52 6.00 -2.40 5.96
CA LYS A 52 5.62 -2.27 7.38
C LYS A 52 5.12 -0.87 7.78
N LYS A 53 5.34 0.14 6.92
CA LYS A 53 4.86 1.52 7.12
C LYS A 53 3.50 1.77 6.47
N CYS A 54 2.94 0.76 5.81
CA CYS A 54 1.71 0.88 5.05
C CYS A 54 0.56 0.11 5.70
N GLU A 55 -0.66 0.60 5.53
CA GLU A 55 -1.87 -0.22 5.60
C GLU A 55 -2.24 -0.73 4.20
N VAL A 56 -3.03 -1.81 4.15
CA VAL A 56 -3.56 -2.36 2.90
C VAL A 56 -5.02 -1.94 2.74
N ILE A 57 -5.31 -1.16 1.71
CA ILE A 57 -6.66 -0.67 1.40
C ILE A 57 -6.93 -0.75 -0.10
N CYS A 58 -8.20 -0.72 -0.51
CA CYS A 58 -8.56 -0.76 -1.92
C CYS A 58 -8.28 0.57 -2.62
N PHE A 59 -8.21 0.56 -3.96
CA PHE A 59 -8.00 1.76 -4.77
C PHE A 59 -8.96 2.92 -4.42
N ASN A 60 -10.24 2.62 -4.22
CA ASN A 60 -11.24 3.65 -3.91
C ASN A 60 -11.06 4.25 -2.51
N CYS A 61 -10.73 3.44 -1.50
CA CYS A 61 -10.39 3.94 -0.17
C CYS A 61 -9.10 4.74 -0.21
N HIS A 62 -8.09 4.26 -0.93
CA HIS A 62 -6.81 4.96 -1.10
C HIS A 62 -7.00 6.35 -1.71
N ALA A 63 -7.82 6.48 -2.75
CA ALA A 63 -8.15 7.75 -3.36
C ALA A 63 -8.83 8.70 -2.35
N LYS A 64 -9.78 8.21 -1.54
CA LYS A 64 -10.45 9.00 -0.51
C LYS A 64 -9.50 9.51 0.58
N GLU A 65 -8.55 8.68 1.03
CA GLU A 65 -7.55 9.08 2.04
C GLU A 65 -6.58 10.15 1.50
N HIS A 66 -6.16 10.07 0.23
CA HIS A 66 -5.32 11.12 -0.39
C HIS A 66 -6.07 12.42 -0.66
N ASN A 67 -7.35 12.31 -1.01
CA ASN A 67 -8.17 13.45 -1.41
C ASN A 67 -8.93 14.12 -0.25
N GLY A 68 -8.75 13.65 1.00
CA GLY A 68 -9.28 14.25 2.22
C GLY A 68 -10.50 15.15 2.05
N PHE A 69 -11.69 14.55 1.91
CA PHE A 69 -13.00 15.24 1.92
C PHE A 69 -13.09 16.52 1.07
N MET A 70 -13.07 16.40 -0.26
CA MET A 70 -13.63 17.44 -1.13
C MET A 70 -14.24 16.79 -2.37
N TRP A 71 -15.57 16.72 -2.38
CA TRP A 71 -16.38 16.66 -3.59
C TRP A 71 -16.64 18.10 -4.05
#